data_AF-A0A1C3F935-F1
#
_entry.id   AF-A0A1C3F935-F1
#
_cell.length_a   1.000
_cell.length_b   1.000
_cell.length_c   1.000
_cell.angle_alpha   90.00
_cell.angle_beta   90.00
_cell.angle_gamma   90.00
#
_symmetry.space_group_name_H-M   'P 1'
#
loop_
_entity.id
_entity.type
_entity.pdbx_description
1 polymer ?
#
loop_
_entity_poly.entity_id
_entity_poly.type
_entity_poly.pdbx_seq_one_letter_code
_entity_poly.pdbx_strand_id
1 'polypeptide(L)' 'MVRAGVAGFVGDILTYLASSFELALSLHGNISLLKQWMIFFMGYGPTQLPLAIAEAVFTAVVLQAMVNR' A
#
# COMPACT_ATOMS: atom_id res chain seq x y z
N MET A 1 5.82 -6.67 -17.94
CA MET A 1 5.26 -7.43 -16.79
C MET A 1 5.95 -7.05 -15.49
N VAL A 2 7.25 -7.36 -15.29
CA VAL A 2 7.95 -7.12 -14.01
C VAL A 2 7.91 -5.65 -13.56
N ARG A 3 8.17 -4.69 -14.47
CA ARG A 3 8.11 -3.25 -14.14
C ARG A 3 6.72 -2.76 -13.72
N ALA A 4 5.69 -3.31 -14.34
CA ALA A 4 4.29 -2.98 -14.07
C ALA A 4 3.83 -3.52 -12.71
N GLY A 5 4.16 -4.77 -12.40
CA GLY A 5 3.86 -5.35 -11.10
C GLY A 5 4.61 -4.68 -9.95
N VAL A 6 5.88 -4.32 -10.16
CA VAL A 6 6.64 -3.54 -9.17
C VAL A 6 6.03 -2.15 -8.96
N ALA A 7 5.56 -1.49 -10.02
CA ALA A 7 4.88 -0.20 -9.89
C ALA A 7 3.58 -0.31 -9.08
N GLY A 8 2.76 -1.34 -9.32
CA GLY A 8 1.55 -1.61 -8.53
C GLY A 8 1.86 -1.89 -7.06
N PHE A 9 2.83 -2.77 -6.80
CA PHE A 9 3.27 -3.10 -5.44
C PHE A 9 3.76 -1.88 -4.65
N VAL A 10 4.64 -1.07 -5.25
CA VAL A 10 5.18 0.13 -4.61
C VAL A 10 4.09 1.19 -4.42
N GLY A 11 3.19 1.35 -5.39
CA GLY A 11 2.04 2.26 -5.30
C GLY A 11 1.13 1.93 -4.13
N ASP A 12 0.81 0.64 -3.93
CA ASP A 12 0.00 0.18 -2.80
C ASP A 12 0.68 0.43 -1.45
N ILE A 13 1.99 0.19 -1.35
CA ILE A 13 2.74 0.46 -0.12
C ILE A 13 2.77 1.96 0.20
N LEU A 14 2.95 2.83 -0.79
CA LEU A 14 2.95 4.28 -0.58
C LEU A 14 1.58 4.79 -0.18
N THR A 15 0.52 4.31 -0.81
CA THR A 15 -0.87 4.61 -0.44
C THR A 15 -1.13 4.22 1.00
N TYR A 16 -0.57 3.08 1.40
CA TYR A 16 -0.70 2.58 2.75
C TYR A 16 0.06 3.42 3.80
N LEU A 17 1.29 3.81 3.49
CA LEU A 17 2.10 4.74 4.30
C LEU A 17 1.39 6.09 4.47
N ALA A 18 0.82 6.64 3.40
CA ALA A 18 0.11 7.91 3.43
C ALA A 18 -1.19 7.83 4.25
N SER A 19 -2.04 6.84 3.98
CA SER A 19 -3.32 6.67 4.68
C SER A 19 -3.13 6.46 6.19
N SER A 20 -2.15 5.65 6.58
CA SER A 20 -1.82 5.43 8.00
C SER A 20 -1.29 6.70 8.67
N PHE A 21 -0.56 7.55 7.94
CA PHE A 21 -0.04 8.82 8.43
C PHE A 21 -1.17 9.85 8.62
N GLU A 22 -2.09 9.95 7.67
CA GLU A 22 -3.28 10.79 7.77
C GLU A 22 -4.15 10.38 8.99
N LEU A 23 -4.33 9.08 9.20
CA LEU A 23 -5.06 8.56 10.36
C LEU A 23 -4.35 8.90 11.68
N ALA A 24 -3.02 8.80 11.71
CA ALA A 24 -2.21 9.14 12.88
C ALA A 24 -2.26 10.64 13.19
N LEU A 25 -2.25 11.50 12.17
CA LEU A 25 -2.43 12.95 12.33
C LEU A 25 -3.83 13.28 12.87
N SER A 26 -4.86 12.62 12.36
CA SER A 26 -6.25 12.87 12.76
C SER A 26 -6.56 12.43 14.19
N LEU A 27 -5.90 11.38 14.70
CA LEU A 27 -6.11 10.83 16.05
C LEU A 27 -4.98 11.19 17.03
N HIS A 28 -4.09 12.10 16.65
CA HIS A 28 -3.01 12.57 17.50
C HIS A 28 -3.58 13.26 18.74
N GLY A 29 -3.23 12.78 19.93
CA GLY A 29 -3.69 13.34 21.20
C GLY A 29 -2.77 13.00 22.37
N ASN A 30 -2.82 11.75 22.86
CA ASN A 30 -2.06 11.33 24.04
C ASN A 30 -0.75 10.58 23.73
N ILE A 31 -0.55 10.14 22.49
CA ILE A 31 0.58 9.32 22.06
C ILE A 31 1.40 10.10 21.03
N SER A 32 2.71 9.88 21.02
CA SER A 32 3.58 10.46 19.99
C SER A 32 3.13 10.03 18.60
N LEU A 33 3.08 11.01 17.69
CA LEU A 33 2.60 10.84 16.31
C LEU A 33 3.25 9.64 15.60
N LEU A 34 4.58 9.52 15.70
CA LEU A 34 5.33 8.43 15.08
C LEU A 34 4.97 7.05 15.64
N LYS A 35 4.71 6.95 16.95
CA LYS A 35 4.31 5.69 17.58
C LYS A 35 2.91 5.28 17.16
N GLN A 36 1.99 6.24 17.06
CA GLN A 36 0.62 6.01 16.62
C GLN A 36 0.57 5.66 15.12
N TRP A 37 1.36 6.33 14.30
CA TRP A 37 1.54 6.01 12.89
C TRP A 37 2.05 4.60 12.67
N MET A 38 3.10 4.18 13.39
CA MET A 38 3.60 2.81 13.31
C MET A 38 2.56 1.77 13.74
N ILE A 39 1.73 2.06 14.74
CA ILE A 39 0.67 1.14 15.17
C ILE A 39 -0.35 0.96 14.04
N PHE A 40 -0.81 2.04 13.41
CA PHE A 40 -1.72 1.94 12.28
C PHE A 40 -1.06 1.27 11.08
N PHE A 41 0.17 1.65 10.75
CA PHE A 41 0.95 1.05 9.67
C PHE A 41 1.31 -0.45 9.90
N MET A 42 1.40 -0.92 11.14
CA MET A 42 1.49 -2.36 11.40
C MET A 42 0.10 -3.02 11.42
N GLY A 43 -0.91 -2.28 11.87
CA GLY A 43 -2.29 -2.75 12.01
C GLY A 43 -2.92 -3.19 10.69
N TYR A 44 -2.72 -2.45 9.59
CA TYR A 44 -3.16 -2.92 8.28
C TYR A 44 -2.12 -3.74 7.51
N GLY A 45 -0.91 -3.93 8.04
CA GLY A 45 0.12 -4.79 7.45
C GLY A 45 -0.37 -6.20 7.04
N PRO A 46 -1.11 -6.95 7.90
CA PRO A 46 -1.58 -8.29 7.56
C PRO A 46 -2.61 -8.34 6.42
N THR A 47 -3.32 -7.24 6.12
CA THR A 47 -4.30 -7.18 5.02
C THR A 47 -3.73 -6.51 3.77
N GLN A 48 -2.89 -5.48 3.92
CA GLN A 48 -2.36 -4.71 2.81
C GLN A 48 -1.19 -5.42 2.10
N LEU A 49 -0.42 -6.26 2.79
CA LEU A 49 0.66 -7.01 2.15
C LEU A 49 0.16 -8.08 1.17
N PRO A 50 -0.84 -8.92 1.52
CA PRO A 50 -1.47 -9.82 0.55
C PRO A 50 -2.15 -9.09 -0.61
N LEU A 51 -2.83 -7.96 -0.33
CA LEU A 51 -3.48 -7.16 -1.36
C LEU A 51 -2.47 -6.55 -2.34
N ALA A 52 -1.36 -5.99 -1.86
CA ALA A 52 -0.31 -5.44 -2.72
C ALA A 52 0.32 -6.49 -3.65
N ILE A 53 0.42 -7.74 -3.20
CA ILE A 53 0.87 -8.85 -4.06
C ILE A 53 -0.18 -9.18 -5.13
N ALA A 54 -1.46 -9.25 -4.74
CA ALA A 54 -2.56 -9.47 -5.68
C ALA A 54 -2.64 -8.35 -6.74
N GLU A 55 -2.50 -7.10 -6.31
CA GLU A 55 -2.52 -5.91 -7.17
C GLU A 55 -1.32 -5.89 -8.14
N ALA A 56 -0.13 -6.29 -7.68
CA ALA A 56 1.05 -6.41 -8.51
C ALA A 56 0.86 -7.43 -9.64
N VAL A 57 0.25 -8.58 -9.34
CA VAL A 57 -0.08 -9.61 -10.34
C VAL A 57 -1.16 -9.10 -11.29
N PHE A 58 -2.23 -8.51 -10.75
CA PHE A 58 -3.34 -7.96 -11.54
C PHE A 58 -2.85 -6.91 -12.54
N THR A 59 -2.10 -5.91 -12.06
CA THR A 59 -1.53 -4.84 -12.89
C THR A 59 -0.61 -5.39 -13.98
N ALA A 60 0.21 -6.39 -13.67
CA ALA A 60 1.09 -7.01 -14.66
C ALA A 60 0.32 -7.75 -15.77
N VAL A 61 -0.74 -8.46 -15.42
CA VAL A 61 -1.60 -9.20 -16.35
C VAL A 61 -2.42 -8.25 -17.22
N VAL A 62 -3.02 -7.22 -16.62
CA VAL A 62 -3.81 -6.22 -17.36
C VAL A 62 -2.95 -5.48 -18.37
N LEU A 63 -1.75 -5.02 -17.97
CA LEU A 63 -0.85 -4.35 -18.91
C LEU A 63 -0.37 -5.26 -20.04
N GLN A 64 -0.13 -6.55 -19.76
CA GLN A 64 0.18 -7.51 -20.82
C GLN A 64 -1.00 -7.69 -21.79
N ALA A 65 -2.23 -7.80 -21.27
CA ALA A 65 -3.42 -7.91 -22.08
C ALA A 65 -3.68 -6.66 -22.93
N MET A 66 -3.37 -5.47 -22.41
CA MET A 66 -3.52 -4.20 -23.15
C MET A 66 -2.47 -4.01 -24.25
N VAL A 67 -1.22 -4.41 -23.99
CA VAL A 67 -0.12 -4.28 -24.97
C VAL A 67 -0.23 -5.32 -26.09
N ASN A 68 -0.85 -6.47 -25.83
CA ASN A 68 -1.06 -7.53 -26.82
C ASN A 68 -2.37 -7.39 -27.62
N ARG A 69 -3.10 -6.29 -27.44
CA ARG A 69 -4.23 -5.89 -28.30
C ARG A 69 -3.75 -4.95 -29.39
#